data_AF-A0AA41DWG4-F1
#
_entry.id   AF-A0AA41DWG4-F1
#
_cell.length_a   1.000
_cell.length_b   1.000
_cell.length_c   1.000
_cell.angle_alpha   90.00
_cell.angle_beta   90.00
_cell.angle_gamma   90.00
#
_symmetry.space_group_name_H-M   'P 1'
#
loop_
_entity.id
_entity.type
_entity.pdbx_description
1 polymer ?
#
loop_
_entity_poly.entity_id
_entity_poly.type
_entity_poly.pdbx_seq_one_letter_code
_entity_poly.pdbx_strand_id
1 'polypeptide(L)'
;MTFARTPTPDFDRKKVSQVPPAERRIALFGILSESPGMRREELARETARFFGWLRLGPDIKAAFDQDIEELIGGGLVTSGSSGLLPVEGSAG
;
A
#
# COMPACT_ATOMS: atom_id res chain seq x y z
N MET A 1 -13.57 -1.38 29.13
CA MET A 1 -12.17 -1.87 29.15
C MET A 1 -11.91 -2.57 27.83
N THR A 2 -11.06 -2.00 26.98
CA THR A 2 -10.70 -2.57 25.68
C THR A 2 -9.46 -3.44 25.87
N PHE A 3 -9.59 -4.75 25.66
CA PHE A 3 -8.46 -5.66 25.68
C PHE A 3 -7.69 -5.57 24.36
N ALA A 4 -6.36 -5.48 24.44
CA ALA A 4 -5.49 -5.74 23.29
C ALA A 4 -5.59 -7.23 22.94
N ARG A 5 -5.99 -7.55 21.71
CA ARG A 5 -5.93 -8.94 21.21
C ARG A 5 -4.49 -9.24 20.83
N THR A 6 -3.90 -10.27 21.44
CA THR A 6 -2.65 -10.86 20.95
C THR A 6 -2.91 -11.43 19.55
N PRO A 7 -2.14 -11.07 18.51
CA PRO A 7 -2.25 -11.71 17.20
C PRO A 7 -2.04 -13.23 17.39
N THR A 8 -3.04 -14.04 17.03
CA THR A 8 -2.83 -15.48 16.93
C THR A 8 -1.97 -15.76 15.69
N PRO A 9 -1.13 -16.82 15.69
CA PRO A 9 -0.25 -17.16 14.56
C PRO A 9 -0.98 -17.33 13.21
N ASP A 10 -2.29 -17.59 13.24
CA ASP A 10 -3.14 -17.71 12.04
C ASP A 10 -3.59 -16.35 11.47
N PHE A 11 -3.40 -15.26 12.21
CA PHE A 11 -3.71 -13.91 11.75
C PHE A 11 -2.60 -13.32 10.86
N ASP A 12 -1.39 -13.90 10.92
CA ASP A 12 -0.14 -13.30 10.43
C ASP A 12 0.11 -13.40 8.92
N ARG A 13 -0.81 -13.95 8.11
CA ARG A 13 -0.58 -14.10 6.66
C ARG A 13 -1.86 -14.07 5.83
N LYS A 14 -2.75 -13.09 6.03
CA LYS A 14 -3.83 -12.87 5.03
C LYS A 14 -3.18 -12.81 3.66
N LYS A 15 -3.56 -13.69 2.73
CA LYS A 15 -3.09 -13.59 1.34
C LYS A 15 -3.53 -12.24 0.78
N VAL A 16 -2.82 -11.71 -0.21
CA VAL A 16 -3.19 -10.44 -0.85
C VAL A 16 -4.63 -10.42 -1.36
N SER A 17 -5.14 -11.57 -1.83
CA SER A 17 -6.54 -11.76 -2.25
C SER A 17 -7.57 -11.68 -1.11
N GLN A 18 -7.14 -11.82 0.14
CA GLN A 18 -7.98 -11.71 1.34
C GLN A 18 -7.94 -10.32 1.97
N VAL A 19 -7.07 -9.42 1.49
CA VAL A 19 -7.04 -8.02 1.89
C VAL A 19 -7.82 -7.21 0.85
N PRO A 20 -8.89 -6.48 1.24
CA PRO A 20 -9.66 -5.66 0.31
C PRO A 20 -8.77 -4.65 -0.44
N PRO A 21 -8.99 -4.42 -1.75
CA PRO A 21 -8.23 -3.44 -2.52
C PRO A 21 -8.21 -2.03 -1.90
N ALA A 22 -9.32 -1.60 -1.29
CA ALA A 22 -9.38 -0.31 -0.61
C ALA A 22 -8.40 -0.22 0.59
N GLU A 23 -8.26 -1.29 1.37
CA GLU A 23 -7.33 -1.35 2.50
C GLU A 23 -5.87 -1.30 2.01
N ARG A 24 -5.56 -2.00 0.91
CA ARG A 24 -4.23 -1.94 0.28
C ARG A 24 -3.91 -0.55 -0.25
N ARG A 25 -4.87 0.12 -0.89
CA ARG A 25 -4.74 1.49 -1.39
C ARG A 25 -4.52 2.50 -0.27
N ILE A 26 -5.23 2.37 0.85
CA ILE A 26 -5.01 3.21 2.04
C ILE A 26 -3.58 3.04 2.57
N ALA A 27 -3.09 1.80 2.67
CA ALA A 27 -1.72 1.54 3.12
C ALA A 27 -0.66 2.10 2.15
N LEU A 28 -0.83 1.87 0.84
CA LEU A 28 0.04 2.44 -0.21
C LEU A 28 0.10 3.97 -0.12
N PHE A 29 -1.05 4.62 -0.03
CA PHE A 29 -1.11 6.08 0.04
C PHE A 29 -0.51 6.61 1.36
N GLY A 30 -0.78 5.96 2.49
CA GLY A 30 -0.23 6.34 3.79
C GLY A 30 1.31 6.29 3.81
N ILE A 31 1.90 5.17 3.38
CA ILE A 31 3.35 4.99 3.30
C ILE A 31 3.97 6.02 2.34
N LEU A 32 3.36 6.22 1.17
CA LEU A 32 3.84 7.21 0.21
C LEU A 32 3.73 8.65 0.74
N SER A 33 2.73 8.94 1.57
CA SER A 33 2.55 10.26 2.19
C SER A 33 3.60 10.54 3.26
N GLU A 34 4.04 9.50 3.98
CA GLU A 34 5.14 9.61 4.95
C GLU A 34 6.51 9.76 4.26
N SER A 35 6.68 9.17 3.06
CA SER A 35 7.91 9.27 2.27
C SER A 35 7.61 9.52 0.79
N PRO A 36 7.31 10.78 0.40
CA PRO A 36 7.07 11.14 -0.98
C PRO A 36 8.29 10.91 -1.87
N GLY A 37 8.08 10.51 -3.13
CA GLY A 37 9.14 10.30 -4.12
C GLY A 37 9.58 8.84 -4.24
N MET A 38 8.95 7.91 -3.54
CA MET A 38 9.26 6.47 -3.64
C MET A 38 9.09 5.92 -5.05
N ARG A 39 9.96 5.00 -5.44
CA ARG A 39 9.76 4.17 -6.64
C ARG A 39 8.65 3.15 -6.36
N ARG A 40 7.89 2.76 -7.40
CA ARG A 40 6.82 1.75 -7.29
C ARG A 40 7.26 0.47 -6.56
N GLU A 41 8.44 -0.04 -6.90
CA GLU A 41 9.00 -1.26 -6.30
C GLU A 41 9.42 -1.09 -4.83
N GLU A 42 9.83 0.10 -4.43
CA GLU A 42 10.13 0.43 -3.04
C GLU A 42 8.85 0.51 -2.22
N LEU A 43 7.88 1.29 -2.71
CA LEU A 43 6.56 1.41 -2.09
C LEU A 43 5.88 0.04 -1.93
N ALA A 44 5.92 -0.81 -2.97
CA ALA A 44 5.37 -2.16 -2.91
C ALA A 44 6.06 -3.05 -1.86
N ARG A 45 7.39 -2.95 -1.72
CA ARG A 45 8.14 -3.73 -0.71
C ARG A 45 7.81 -3.28 0.71
N GLU A 46 7.73 -1.98 0.95
CA GLU A 46 7.37 -1.45 2.27
C GLU A 46 5.93 -1.78 2.63
N THR A 47 5.01 -1.63 1.68
CA THR A 47 3.60 -2.00 1.87
C THR A 47 3.44 -3.49 2.11
N ALA A 48 4.20 -4.35 1.40
CA ALA A 48 4.20 -5.79 1.68
C ALA A 48 4.65 -6.09 3.12
N ARG A 49 5.70 -5.42 3.61
CA ARG A 49 6.17 -5.55 5.00
C ARG A 49 5.12 -5.09 6.01
N PHE A 50 4.41 -4.01 5.72
CA PHE A 50 3.30 -3.53 6.55
C PHE A 50 2.21 -4.62 6.74
N PHE A 51 1.89 -5.37 5.69
CA PHE A 51 0.96 -6.51 5.76
C PHE A 51 1.59 -7.83 6.25
N GLY A 52 2.86 -7.84 6.68
CA GLY A 52 3.55 -9.05 7.13
C GLY A 52 4.01 -10.00 6.00
N TRP A 53 3.95 -9.57 4.73
CA TRP A 53 4.36 -10.36 3.58
C TRP A 53 5.87 -10.24 3.34
N LEU A 54 6.61 -11.28 3.70
CA LEU A 54 8.07 -11.33 3.55
C LEU A 54 8.57 -11.45 2.10
N ARG A 55 7.68 -11.81 1.15
CA ARG A 55 8.03 -12.00 -0.26
C ARG A 55 7.06 -11.23 -1.14
N LEU A 56 7.61 -10.45 -2.07
CA LEU A 56 6.83 -9.80 -3.13
C LEU A 56 6.67 -10.77 -4.30
N GLY A 57 5.75 -11.72 -4.18
CA GLY A 57 5.40 -12.65 -5.25
C GLY A 57 4.61 -11.97 -6.38
N PRO A 58 4.43 -12.66 -7.53
CA PRO A 58 3.74 -12.11 -8.69
C PRO A 58 2.32 -11.63 -8.36
N ASP A 59 1.59 -12.36 -7.52
CA ASP A 59 0.22 -11.98 -7.11
C ASP A 59 0.19 -10.67 -6.31
N ILE A 60 1.14 -10.50 -5.39
CA ILE A 60 1.23 -9.27 -4.58
C ILE A 60 1.66 -8.11 -5.46
N LYS A 61 2.64 -8.33 -6.34
CA LYS A 61 3.09 -7.31 -7.29
C LYS A 61 1.95 -6.86 -8.20
N ALA A 62 1.21 -7.79 -8.80
CA ALA A 62 0.09 -7.48 -9.67
C ALA A 62 -1.02 -6.70 -8.95
N ALA A 63 -1.36 -7.10 -7.71
CA ALA A 63 -2.36 -6.40 -6.92
C ALA A 63 -1.94 -4.96 -6.58
N PHE A 64 -0.69 -4.76 -6.15
CA PHE A 64 -0.18 -3.42 -5.85
C PHE A 64 0.01 -2.56 -7.10
N ASP A 65 0.46 -3.13 -8.23
CA ASP A 65 0.55 -2.41 -9.49
C ASP A 65 -0.85 -1.90 -9.90
N GLN A 66 -1.88 -2.74 -9.82
CA GLN A 66 -3.27 -2.33 -10.07
C GLN A 66 -3.74 -1.25 -9.08
N ASP A 67 -3.50 -1.42 -7.79
CA ASP A 67 -3.90 -0.45 -6.77
C ASP A 67 -3.21 0.92 -6.95
N ILE A 68 -1.95 0.94 -7.40
CA ILE A 68 -1.21 2.16 -7.74
C ILE A 68 -1.83 2.84 -8.97
N GLU A 69 -2.18 2.08 -10.01
CA GLU A 69 -2.86 2.66 -11.18
C GLU A 69 -4.23 3.24 -10.80
N GLU A 70 -4.98 2.60 -9.90
CA GLU A 70 -6.25 3.13 -9.38
C GLU A 70 -6.05 4.43 -8.59
N LEU A 71 -4.99 4.53 -7.78
CA LEU A 71 -4.65 5.78 -7.07
C LEU A 71 -4.26 6.91 -8.02
N ILE A 72 -3.55 6.58 -9.11
CA ILE A 72 -3.17 7.55 -10.15
C ILE A 72 -4.40 7.99 -10.94
N GLY A 73 -5.22 7.04 -11.40
CA GLY A 73 -6.46 7.32 -12.12
C GLY A 73 -7.49 8.09 -11.28
N GLY A 74 -7.49 7.88 -9.96
CA GLY A 74 -8.28 8.64 -9.00
C GLY A 74 -7.73 10.00 -8.62
N GLY A 75 -6.55 10.39 -9.14
CA GLY A 75 -5.94 11.69 -8.88
C GLY A 75 -5.38 11.88 -7.46
N LEU A 76 -5.20 10.79 -6.70
CA LEU A 76 -4.60 10.83 -5.35
C LEU A 76 -3.08 10.72 -5.39
N VAL A 77 -2.54 10.08 -6.43
CA VAL A 77 -1.11 9.92 -6.64
C VAL A 77 -0.75 10.38 -8.04
N THR A 78 0.41 10.99 -8.21
CA THR A 78 0.99 11.29 -9.53
C THR A 78 2.32 10.56 -9.70
N SER A 79 2.63 10.21 -10.95
CA SER A 79 3.90 9.59 -11.31
C SER A 79 4.81 10.62 -11.95
N GLY A 80 5.96 10.88 -11.31
CA GLY A 80 7.02 11.73 -11.86
C GLY A 80 8.25 10.92 -12.27
N SER A 81 9.23 11.62 -12.86
CA SER A 81 10.54 11.03 -13.23
C SER A 81 11.34 10.53 -12.03
N SER A 82 11.15 11.16 -10.86
CA SER A 82 11.83 10.80 -9.60
C SER A 82 11.12 9.71 -8.80
N GLY A 83 9.83 9.47 -9.02
CA GLY A 83 9.04 8.52 -8.26
C GLY A 83 7.56 8.92 -8.19
N LEU A 84 6.83 8.26 -7.30
CA LEU A 84 5.43 8.59 -7.01
C LEU A 84 5.36 9.74 -6.01
N LEU A 85 4.35 10.60 -6.16
CA LEU A 85 4.06 11.68 -5.21
C LEU A 85 2.58 11.65 -4.85
N PRO A 86 2.22 11.85 -3.58
CA PRO A 86 0.83 12.13 -3.24
C PRO A 86 0.44 13.45 -3.91
N VAL A 87 -0.76 13.51 -4.46
CA VAL A 87 -1.36 14.77 -4.87
C VAL A 87 -1.83 15.42 -3.56
N GLU A 88 -1.16 16.50 -3.15
CA GLU A 88 -1.64 17.34 -2.04
C GLU A 88 -3.08 17.72 -2.37
N GLY A 89 -4.03 17.23 -1.57
CA GLY A 89 -5.39 17.71 -1.66
C GLY A 89 -5.33 19.22 -1.49
N SER A 90 -5.75 19.96 -2.51
CA SER A 90 -6.20 21.32 -2.28
C SER A 90 -7.36 21.21 -1.30
N ALA A 91 -7.05 21.27 0.00
CA ALA A 91 -8.00 21.65 1.02
C ALA A 91 -8.35 23.11 0.71
N GLY A 92 -9.27 23.28 -0.22
CA GLY A 92 -10.06 24.50 -0.37
C GLY A 92 -11.11 24.58 0.72
#